data_AF-A0A2W4L0Q7-F1
#
_entry.id   AF-A0A2W4L0Q7-F1
#
_cell.length_a   1.000
_cell.length_b   1.000
_cell.length_c   1.000
_cell.angle_alpha   90.00
_cell.angle_beta   90.00
_cell.angle_gamma   90.00
#
_symmetry.space_group_name_H-M   'P 1'
#
loop_
_entity.id
_entity.type
_entity.pdbx_description
1 polymer ?
#
loop_
_entity_poly.entity_id
_entity_poly.type
_entity_poly.pdbx_seq_one_letter_code
_entity_poly.pdbx_strand_id
1 'polypeptide(L)'
;ARAGARGGGRADRGRVDAAPAPGGGPPADLVLLAIGFEGTEEQPLLAQLGLARNARGLIDVGPDWQTGVPGVFAAGDMRRGASLIVWAIAEGRSAAAAIHAYLGGAGELPAPVTPGARPLAALDTAYP
;
A
#
# COMPACT_ATOMS: atom_id res chain seq x y z
N ALA A 1 -49.99 11.70 -2.87
CA ALA A 1 -48.89 11.94 -1.92
C ALA A 1 -47.87 10.81 -2.03
N ARG A 2 -46.64 11.13 -2.45
CA ARG A 2 -45.36 10.45 -2.12
C ARG A 2 -44.27 11.18 -2.91
N ALA A 3 -43.75 12.25 -2.31
CA ALA A 3 -42.53 12.91 -2.76
C ALA A 3 -41.34 12.05 -2.31
N GLY A 4 -40.52 11.64 -3.27
CA GLY A 4 -39.29 10.89 -3.02
C GLY A 4 -38.23 11.76 -2.35
N ALA A 5 -37.66 11.25 -1.26
CA ALA A 5 -36.45 11.81 -0.67
C ALA A 5 -35.27 11.56 -1.63
N ARG A 6 -34.70 12.64 -2.18
CA ARG A 6 -33.42 12.58 -2.87
C ARG A 6 -32.32 12.51 -1.82
N GLY A 7 -31.76 11.33 -1.61
CA GLY A 7 -30.49 11.16 -0.90
C GLY A 7 -29.37 11.78 -1.73
N GLY A 8 -28.71 12.81 -1.19
CA GLY A 8 -27.54 13.43 -1.80
C GLY A 8 -26.36 12.46 -1.81
N GLY A 9 -26.10 11.83 -2.95
CA GLY A 9 -24.91 11.02 -3.17
C GLY A 9 -23.66 11.90 -3.26
N ARG A 10 -22.68 11.61 -2.40
CA ARG A 10 -21.33 12.17 -2.46
C ARG A 10 -20.70 11.75 -3.79
N ALA A 11 -20.30 12.72 -4.61
CA ALA A 11 -19.71 12.47 -5.92
C ALA A 11 -18.42 11.65 -5.82
N ASP A 12 -18.40 10.48 -6.47
CA ASP A 12 -17.25 9.63 -6.77
C ASP A 12 -16.33 10.37 -7.77
N ARG A 13 -15.46 11.26 -7.27
CA ARG A 13 -14.56 12.05 -8.13
C ARG A 13 -13.22 11.33 -8.27
N GLY A 14 -13.04 10.66 -9.40
CA GLY A 14 -11.74 10.11 -9.84
C GLY A 14 -11.84 8.82 -10.64
N ARG A 15 -12.97 8.11 -10.55
CA ARG A 15 -13.19 6.89 -11.33
C ARG A 15 -13.55 7.25 -12.77
N VAL A 16 -12.65 6.93 -13.70
CA VAL A 16 -12.90 6.98 -15.14
C VAL A 16 -13.19 5.57 -15.61
N ASP A 17 -14.43 5.32 -16.04
CA ASP A 17 -14.79 4.05 -16.65
C ASP A 17 -14.34 4.06 -18.13
N ALA A 18 -13.28 3.30 -18.43
CA ALA A 18 -12.80 3.13 -19.80
C ALA A 18 -13.60 2.01 -20.50
N ALA A 19 -14.16 2.33 -21.68
CA ALA A 19 -14.72 1.33 -22.58
C ALA A 19 -13.69 1.01 -23.68
N PRO A 20 -13.58 -0.26 -24.13
CA PRO A 20 -12.71 -0.60 -25.24
C PRO A 20 -13.14 0.15 -26.51
N ALA A 21 -12.18 0.71 -27.25
CA ALA A 21 -12.45 1.37 -28.52
C ALA A 21 -12.93 0.35 -29.57
N PRO A 22 -13.94 0.68 -30.40
CA PRO A 22 -14.37 -0.19 -31.48
C PRO A 22 -13.27 -0.27 -32.56
N GLY A 23 -12.95 -1.49 -33.02
CA GLY A 23 -12.08 -1.72 -34.18
C GLY A 23 -10.66 -2.24 -33.92
N GLY A 24 -10.30 -2.53 -32.67
CA GLY A 24 -8.94 -2.99 -32.33
C GLY A 24 -7.89 -1.87 -32.36
N GLY A 25 -6.78 -2.07 -31.66
CA GLY A 25 -5.67 -1.11 -31.63
C GLY A 25 -4.89 -1.04 -32.96
N PRO A 26 -4.03 -0.03 -33.15
CA PRO A 26 -3.13 0.02 -34.30
C PRO A 26 -2.23 -1.23 -34.36
N PRO A 27 -1.78 -1.65 -35.56
CA PRO A 27 -0.87 -2.79 -35.70
C PRO A 27 0.42 -2.54 -34.91
N ALA A 28 0.90 -3.60 -34.24
CA ALA A 28 2.11 -3.54 -33.42
C ALA A 28 2.99 -4.76 -33.71
N ASP A 29 4.29 -4.51 -33.93
CA ASP A 29 5.29 -5.57 -34.10
C ASP A 29 5.73 -6.17 -32.76
N LEU A 30 5.59 -5.40 -31.67
CA LEU A 30 5.93 -5.80 -30.30
C LEU A 30 5.00 -5.13 -29.29
N VAL A 31 4.51 -5.91 -28.32
CA VAL A 31 3.73 -5.42 -27.18
C VAL A 31 4.46 -5.76 -25.89
N LEU A 32 4.76 -4.74 -25.08
CA LEU A 32 5.34 -4.89 -23.74
C LEU A 32 4.31 -4.47 -22.70
N LEU A 33 3.91 -5.41 -21.85
CA LEU A 33 2.99 -5.13 -20.74
C LEU A 33 3.78 -4.57 -19.55
N ALA A 34 3.64 -3.26 -19.31
CA ALA A 34 4.24 -2.54 -18.19
C ALA A 34 3.19 -2.09 -17.16
N ILE A 35 2.28 -3.00 -16.80
CA ILE A 35 1.13 -2.73 -15.92
C ILE A 35 1.50 -2.76 -14.42
N GLY A 36 2.75 -3.08 -14.07
CA GLY A 36 3.22 -3.17 -12.69
C GLY A 36 2.90 -4.52 -12.04
N PHE A 37 2.79 -4.52 -10.71
CA PHE A 37 2.49 -5.69 -9.89
C PHE A 37 1.39 -5.35 -8.86
N GLU A 38 0.63 -6.35 -8.42
CA GLU A 38 -0.57 -6.16 -7.60
C GLU A 38 -0.29 -6.19 -6.08
N GLY A 39 0.81 -6.82 -5.65
CA GLY A 39 1.17 -6.89 -4.24
C GLY A 39 2.30 -7.90 -3.98
N THR A 40 2.39 -8.36 -2.73
CA THR A 40 3.32 -9.42 -2.33
C THR A 40 2.88 -10.74 -2.94
N GLU A 41 3.78 -11.38 -3.69
CA GLU A 41 3.53 -12.70 -4.27
C GLU A 41 3.32 -13.76 -3.18
N GLU A 42 2.46 -14.74 -3.48
CA GLU A 42 2.33 -15.92 -2.61
C GLU A 42 3.58 -16.77 -2.76
N GLN A 43 4.23 -17.10 -1.66
CA GLN A 43 5.45 -17.89 -1.67
C GLN A 43 5.51 -18.79 -0.43
N PRO A 44 6.18 -19.96 -0.50
CA PRO A 44 6.26 -20.90 0.61
C PRO A 44 6.73 -20.28 1.93
N LEU A 45 7.61 -19.27 1.85
CA LEU A 45 8.13 -18.56 3.01
C LEU A 45 7.02 -17.84 3.82
N LEU A 46 5.98 -17.31 3.17
CA LEU A 46 4.88 -16.65 3.90
C LEU A 46 4.15 -17.66 4.78
N ALA A 47 3.84 -18.83 4.22
CA ALA A 47 3.20 -19.92 4.96
C ALA A 47 4.10 -20.44 6.11
N GLN A 48 5.41 -20.60 5.85
CA GLN A 48 6.37 -21.03 6.87
C GLN A 48 6.49 -20.05 8.04
N LEU A 49 6.36 -18.75 7.77
CA LEU A 49 6.37 -17.71 8.80
C LEU A 49 4.99 -17.46 9.42
N GLY A 50 3.92 -18.06 8.91
CA GLY A 50 2.55 -17.83 9.37
C GLY A 50 1.98 -16.45 8.96
N LEU A 51 2.51 -15.86 7.89
CA LEU A 51 2.07 -14.57 7.37
C LEU A 51 0.82 -14.72 6.49
N ALA A 52 -0.15 -13.82 6.70
CA ALA A 52 -1.32 -13.69 5.85
C ALA A 52 -1.28 -12.38 5.06
N ARG A 53 -1.67 -12.44 3.78
CA ARG A 53 -1.86 -11.26 2.93
C ARG A 53 -3.26 -10.69 3.12
N ASN A 54 -3.38 -9.37 3.08
CA ASN A 54 -4.67 -8.69 3.13
C ASN A 54 -5.37 -8.73 1.76
N ALA A 55 -6.57 -8.15 1.67
CA ALA A 55 -7.37 -8.14 0.43
C ALA A 55 -6.70 -7.43 -0.76
N ARG A 56 -5.61 -6.68 -0.53
CA ARG A 56 -4.80 -6.04 -1.58
C ARG A 56 -3.52 -6.81 -1.89
N GLY A 57 -3.36 -8.03 -1.35
CA GLY A 57 -2.13 -8.81 -1.51
C GLY A 57 -0.94 -8.27 -0.72
N LEU A 58 -1.15 -7.38 0.26
CA LEU A 58 -0.07 -6.76 1.05
C LEU A 58 0.02 -7.38 2.45
N ILE A 59 1.16 -7.23 3.11
CA ILE A 59 1.36 -7.62 4.50
C ILE A 59 1.04 -6.44 5.41
N ASP A 60 0.04 -6.61 6.28
CA ASP A 60 -0.32 -5.61 7.27
C ASP A 60 0.71 -5.58 8.41
N VAL A 61 0.93 -4.38 8.96
CA VAL A 61 1.80 -4.15 10.11
C VAL A 61 1.12 -3.26 11.14
N GLY A 62 1.45 -3.51 12.41
CA GLY A 62 1.08 -2.68 13.55
C GLY A 62 1.86 -1.36 13.61
N PRO A 63 1.57 -0.50 14.62
CA PRO A 63 2.27 0.77 14.82
C PRO A 63 3.77 0.61 15.10
N ASP A 64 4.18 -0.58 15.53
CA ASP A 64 5.54 -1.00 15.82
C ASP A 64 6.21 -1.72 14.63
N TRP A 65 5.65 -1.62 13.42
CA TRP A 65 6.16 -2.27 12.20
C TRP A 65 6.15 -3.80 12.20
N GLN A 66 5.71 -4.45 13.28
CA GLN A 66 5.53 -5.89 13.30
C GLN A 66 4.31 -6.30 12.51
N THR A 67 4.39 -7.45 11.86
CA THR A 67 3.26 -8.15 11.28
C THR A 67 2.40 -8.78 12.38
N GLY A 68 1.36 -9.55 12.01
CA GLY A 68 0.64 -10.39 12.97
C GLY A 68 1.48 -11.49 13.62
N VAL A 69 2.70 -11.72 13.15
CA VAL A 69 3.65 -12.71 13.67
C VAL A 69 4.75 -12.00 14.46
N PRO A 70 4.89 -12.28 15.77
CA PRO A 70 5.93 -11.66 16.60
C PRO A 70 7.34 -11.87 16.05
N GLY A 71 8.14 -10.79 16.03
CA GLY A 71 9.51 -10.81 15.51
C GLY A 71 9.61 -10.77 13.98
N VAL A 72 8.49 -10.72 13.26
CA VAL A 72 8.47 -10.55 11.80
C VAL A 72 7.96 -9.16 11.45
N PHE A 73 8.71 -8.44 10.63
CA PHE A 73 8.46 -7.05 10.26
C PHE A 73 8.32 -6.92 8.75
N ALA A 74 7.59 -5.90 8.28
CA ALA A 74 7.45 -5.62 6.86
C ALA A 74 7.54 -4.11 6.56
N ALA A 75 8.08 -3.76 5.39
CA ALA A 75 8.27 -2.39 4.92
C ALA A 75 8.29 -2.35 3.38
N GLY A 76 8.17 -1.16 2.81
CA GLY A 76 8.25 -0.94 1.37
C GLY A 76 7.07 -1.57 0.63
N ASP A 77 7.34 -2.10 -0.56
CA ASP A 77 6.28 -2.55 -1.48
C ASP A 77 5.49 -3.75 -0.93
N MET A 78 6.09 -4.59 -0.07
CA MET A 78 5.36 -5.70 0.56
C MET A 78 4.19 -5.21 1.42
N ARG A 79 4.32 -4.02 2.01
CA ARG A 79 3.37 -3.43 2.95
C ARG A 79 2.52 -2.32 2.33
N ARG A 80 3.11 -1.50 1.44
CA ARG A 80 2.44 -0.36 0.81
C ARG A 80 1.90 -0.67 -0.59
N GLY A 81 2.45 -1.67 -1.27
CA GLY A 81 2.30 -1.85 -2.70
C GLY A 81 3.22 -0.91 -3.48
N ALA A 82 3.15 -0.99 -4.81
CA ALA A 82 4.01 -0.23 -5.73
C ALA A 82 4.05 1.27 -5.38
N SER A 83 5.22 1.75 -4.98
CA SER A 83 5.43 3.12 -4.51
C SER A 83 6.77 3.68 -4.98
N LEU A 84 7.09 4.91 -4.54
CA LEU A 84 8.39 5.54 -4.77
C LEU A 84 9.46 4.90 -3.88
N ILE A 85 10.68 4.79 -4.40
CA ILE A 85 11.85 4.29 -3.67
C ILE A 85 12.10 5.02 -2.35
N VAL A 86 11.82 6.33 -2.28
CA VAL A 86 11.97 7.13 -1.06
C VAL A 86 11.07 6.64 0.08
N TRP A 87 9.89 6.11 -0.24
CA TRP A 87 9.00 5.50 0.76
C TRP A 87 9.59 4.20 1.28
N ALA A 88 10.10 3.34 0.38
CA ALA A 88 10.73 2.09 0.80
C ALA A 88 11.93 2.36 1.73
N ILE A 89 12.75 3.37 1.43
CA ILE A 89 13.88 3.78 2.30
C ILE A 89 13.37 4.30 3.65
N ALA A 90 12.36 5.18 3.66
CA ALA A 90 11.83 5.75 4.89
C ALA A 90 11.19 4.69 5.79
N GLU A 91 10.40 3.78 5.22
CA GLU A 91 9.83 2.66 5.96
C GLU A 91 10.89 1.68 6.43
N GLY A 92 11.86 1.33 5.59
CA GLY A 92 12.95 0.44 5.98
C GLY A 92 13.71 0.95 7.20
N ARG A 93 13.98 2.27 7.27
CA ARG A 93 14.59 2.90 8.45
C ARG A 93 13.70 2.82 9.69
N SER A 94 12.41 3.04 9.51
CA SER A 94 11.43 3.01 10.61
C SER A 94 11.20 1.60 11.15
N ALA A 95 11.14 0.59 10.26
CA ALA A 95 11.10 -0.82 10.62
C ALA A 95 12.40 -1.27 11.29
N ALA A 96 13.57 -0.81 10.82
CA ALA A 96 14.85 -1.10 11.47
C ALA A 96 14.92 -0.54 12.90
N ALA A 97 14.38 0.67 13.13
CA ALA A 97 14.27 1.22 14.48
C ALA A 97 13.39 0.37 15.40
N ALA A 98 12.28 -0.17 14.87
CA ALA A 98 11.42 -1.06 15.61
C ALA A 98 12.06 -2.44 15.89
N ILE A 99 12.78 -3.01 14.91
CA ILE A 99 13.57 -4.25 15.09
C ILE A 99 14.62 -4.04 16.19
N HIS A 100 15.34 -2.92 16.16
CA HIS A 100 16.33 -2.57 17.18
C HIS A 100 15.72 -2.52 18.57
N ALA A 101 14.57 -1.86 18.73
CA ALA A 101 13.84 -1.82 19.99
C ALA A 101 13.37 -3.21 20.45
N TYR A 102 12.82 -4.01 19.52
CA TYR A 102 12.36 -5.39 19.80
C TYR A 102 13.48 -6.30 20.31
N LEU A 103 14.69 -6.14 19.75
CA LEU A 103 15.88 -6.91 20.17
C LEU A 103 16.56 -6.36 21.44
N GLY A 104 15.99 -5.32 22.07
CA GLY A 104 16.55 -4.73 23.30
C GLY A 104 17.77 -3.84 23.06
N GLY A 105 17.94 -3.31 21.84
CA GLY A 105 19.02 -2.41 21.51
C GLY A 105 18.97 -1.09 22.30
N ALA A 106 20.14 -0.53 22.63
CA ALA A 106 20.26 0.75 23.32
C ALA A 106 20.30 1.93 22.34
N GLY A 107 19.79 3.09 22.77
CA GLY A 107 19.74 4.30 21.96
C GLY A 107 18.58 4.32 20.94
N GLU A 108 18.39 5.47 20.29
CA GLU A 108 17.31 5.67 19.32
C GLU A 108 17.85 5.66 17.89
N LEU A 109 17.20 4.88 17.02
CA LEU A 109 17.43 4.92 15.59
C LEU A 109 16.39 5.81 14.90
N PRO A 110 16.73 6.47 13.77
CA PRO A 110 15.78 7.31 13.06
C PRO A 110 14.57 6.55 12.51
N ALA A 111 13.36 7.00 12.86
CA ALA A 111 12.09 6.50 12.33
C ALA A 111 11.33 7.62 11.60
N PRO A 112 11.69 7.92 10.33
CA PRO A 112 11.16 9.09 9.60
C PRO A 112 9.66 9.02 9.25
N VAL A 113 9.03 7.84 9.31
CA VAL A 113 7.61 7.66 8.97
C VAL A 113 6.94 6.68 9.92
N THR A 114 5.62 6.76 10.02
CA THR A 114 4.78 5.71 10.60
C THR A 114 4.16 4.87 9.47
N PRO A 115 3.69 3.64 9.76
CA PRO A 115 3.06 2.81 8.73
C PRO A 115 1.88 3.53 8.01
N GLY A 116 1.16 4.40 8.71
CA GLY A 116 0.04 5.16 8.16
C GLY A 116 0.41 6.41 7.35
N ALA A 117 1.70 6.75 7.22
CA ALA A 117 2.14 7.97 6.56
C ALA A 117 1.66 8.05 5.11
N ARG A 118 1.13 9.22 4.74
CA ARG A 118 0.62 9.52 3.39
C ARG A 118 1.40 10.67 2.76
N PRO A 119 1.49 10.74 1.42
CA PRO A 119 2.02 11.91 0.74
C PRO A 119 1.25 13.18 1.12
N LEU A 120 1.94 14.33 1.16
CA LEU A 120 1.34 15.64 1.44
C LEU A 120 0.14 15.95 0.53
N ALA A 121 0.21 15.57 -0.75
CA ALA A 121 -0.89 15.76 -1.71
C ALA A 121 -2.16 14.94 -1.37
N ALA A 122 -2.05 13.91 -0.53
CA ALA A 122 -3.19 13.12 -0.08
C ALA A 122 -3.83 13.65 1.23
N LEU A 123 -3.29 14.73 1.80
CA LEU A 123 -3.77 15.32 3.06
C LEU A 123 -4.72 16.50 2.86
N ASP A 124 -5.12 16.85 1.63
CA ASP A 124 -5.99 18.01 1.43
C ASP A 124 -7.16 17.80 0.45
N THR A 125 -8.34 17.53 1.03
CA THR A 125 -9.65 18.02 0.56
C THR A 125 -10.41 18.67 1.72
N ALA A 126 -9.68 19.13 2.74
CA ALA A 126 -10.24 19.68 3.97
C ALA A 126 -9.50 20.95 4.39
N TYR A 127 -9.09 21.77 3.42
CA TYR A 127 -8.92 23.19 3.61
C TYR A 127 -10.29 23.86 3.38
N PRO A 128 -10.77 24.73 4.30
CA PRO A 128 -12.07 25.39 4.18
C PRO A 128 -12.18 26.30 2.94
#